data_AF-A0A1B8TY22-F1
#
_entry.id   AF-A0A1B8TY22-F1
#
_cell.length_a   1.000
_cell.length_b   1.000
_cell.length_c   1.000
_cell.angle_alpha   90.00
_cell.angle_beta   90.00
_cell.angle_gamma   90.00
#
_symmetry.space_group_name_H-M   'P 1'
#
loop_
_entity.id
_entity.type
_entity.pdbx_description
1 polymer ?
#
loop_
_entity_poly.entity_id
_entity_poly.type
_entity_poly.pdbx_seq_one_letter_code
_entity_poly.pdbx_strand_id
1 'polypeptide(L)'
;MSLCKGCKVYAVTFKNIFFQFTSDQLKKFKSYVAQIDVNYWLDYNSCSTQKRKIPIPTSHENLILIFDMHEIKELQTLLEIDQKNLIKIISPSEIDVPLILN
;
A
#
# COMPACT_ATOMS: atom_id res chain seq x y z
N MET A 1 1.61 4.86 -9.73
CA MET A 1 0.63 5.95 -9.47
C MET A 1 0.49 6.78 -10.74
N SER A 2 -0.71 7.24 -11.07
CA SER A 2 -0.95 8.13 -12.23
C SER A 2 -1.75 9.36 -11.83
N LEU A 3 -1.55 10.46 -12.54
CA LEU A 3 -2.28 11.73 -12.33
C LEU A 3 -3.16 12.02 -13.54
N CYS A 4 -4.47 12.11 -13.34
CA CYS A 4 -5.36 12.68 -14.33
C CYS A 4 -5.30 14.21 -14.25
N LYS A 5 -4.62 14.85 -15.22
CA LYS A 5 -4.44 16.31 -15.25
C LYS A 5 -5.77 17.07 -15.38
N GLY A 6 -6.73 16.54 -16.14
CA GLY A 6 -8.05 17.14 -16.32
C GLY A 6 -8.91 17.11 -15.05
N CYS A 7 -8.91 15.97 -14.34
CA CYS A 7 -9.72 15.79 -13.14
C CYS A 7 -9.01 16.21 -11.84
N LYS A 8 -7.68 16.45 -11.89
CA LYS A 8 -6.81 16.70 -10.71
C LYS A 8 -6.88 15.58 -9.66
N VAL A 9 -7.03 14.33 -10.13
CA VAL A 9 -7.13 13.13 -9.30
C VAL A 9 -5.89 12.27 -9.48
N TYR A 10 -5.31 11.85 -8.35
CA TYR A 10 -4.29 10.83 -8.28
C TYR A 10 -4.94 9.45 -8.15
N ALA A 11 -4.62 8.56 -9.09
CA ALA A 11 -5.03 7.17 -9.06
C ALA A 11 -3.87 6.30 -8.54
N VAL A 12 -4.14 5.56 -7.47
CA VAL A 12 -3.19 4.63 -6.86
C VAL A 12 -3.82 3.24 -6.86
N THR A 13 -3.27 2.34 -7.65
CA THR A 13 -3.62 0.92 -7.62
C THR A 13 -2.60 0.19 -6.77
N PHE A 14 -3.07 -0.53 -5.76
CA PHE A 14 -2.25 -1.39 -4.92
C PHE A 14 -2.96 -2.73 -4.74
N LYS A 15 -2.40 -3.79 -5.34
CA LYS A 15 -3.03 -5.13 -5.40
C LYS A 15 -4.46 -5.02 -5.98
N ASN A 16 -5.47 -5.46 -5.23
CA ASN A 16 -6.88 -5.41 -5.60
C ASN A 16 -7.59 -4.12 -5.12
N ILE A 17 -6.84 -3.12 -4.63
CA ILE A 17 -7.40 -1.88 -4.10
C ILE A 17 -7.09 -0.73 -5.06
N PHE A 18 -8.12 0.07 -5.36
CA PHE A 18 -8.01 1.25 -6.19
C PHE A 18 -8.40 2.50 -5.40
N PHE A 19 -7.44 3.40 -5.21
CA PHE A 19 -7.66 4.67 -4.54
C PHE A 19 -7.70 5.83 -5.54
N GLN A 20 -8.62 6.76 -5.29
CA GLN A 20 -8.68 8.04 -5.96
C GLN A 20 -8.56 9.15 -4.92
N PHE A 21 -7.58 10.01 -5.10
CA PHE A 21 -7.29 11.08 -4.16
C PHE A 21 -7.19 12.43 -4.85
N THR A 22 -7.70 13.47 -4.20
CA THR A 22 -7.19 14.82 -4.43
C THR A 22 -5.74 14.94 -3.93
N SER A 23 -5.05 16.02 -4.31
CA SER A 23 -3.68 16.28 -3.81
C SER A 23 -3.59 16.26 -2.28
N ASP A 24 -4.54 16.92 -1.60
CA ASP A 24 -4.55 16.99 -0.13
C ASP A 24 -4.86 15.64 0.51
N GLN A 25 -5.79 14.88 -0.06
CA GLN A 25 -6.11 13.53 0.41
C GLN A 25 -4.89 12.60 0.25
N LEU A 26 -4.19 12.67 -0.88
CA LEU A 26 -2.99 11.88 -1.09
C LEU A 26 -1.90 12.26 -0.08
N LYS A 27 -1.67 13.56 0.16
CA LYS A 27 -0.69 14.03 1.15
C LYS A 27 -1.01 13.52 2.56
N LYS A 28 -2.27 13.60 2.98
CA LYS A 28 -2.73 13.06 4.28
C LYS A 28 -2.56 11.54 4.34
N PHE A 29 -2.92 10.83 3.28
CA PHE A 29 -2.76 9.39 3.20
C PHE A 29 -1.28 8.97 3.27
N LYS A 30 -0.38 9.64 2.54
CA LYS A 30 1.07 9.43 2.64
C LYS A 30 1.57 9.64 4.07
N SER A 31 1.16 10.74 4.71
CA SER A 31 1.53 11.05 6.09
C SER A 31 1.02 10.00 7.09
N TYR A 32 -0.20 9.52 6.90
CA TYR A 32 -0.77 8.45 7.71
C TYR A 32 0.03 7.14 7.56
N VAL A 33 0.24 6.68 6.32
CA VAL A 33 0.97 5.44 6.04
C VAL A 33 2.42 5.48 6.55
N ALA A 34 3.04 6.66 6.55
CA ALA A 34 4.39 6.86 7.08
C ALA A 34 4.46 6.72 8.62
N GLN A 35 3.36 6.96 9.33
CA GLN A 35 3.28 6.94 10.79
C GLN A 35 2.78 5.60 11.35
N ILE A 36 2.44 4.64 10.49
CA ILE A 36 2.02 3.30 10.93
C ILE A 36 3.18 2.62 11.65
N ASP A 37 3.04 2.41 12.96
CA ASP A 37 3.95 1.59 13.74
C ASP A 37 3.67 0.10 13.48
N VAL A 38 4.41 -0.45 12.53
CA VAL A 38 4.31 -1.87 12.15
C VAL A 38 4.62 -2.77 13.34
N ASN A 39 5.59 -2.44 14.18
CA ASN A 39 6.02 -3.30 15.28
C ASN A 39 4.94 -3.39 16.35
N TYR A 40 4.33 -2.24 16.69
CA TYR A 40 3.19 -2.19 17.61
C TYR A 40 2.08 -3.19 17.21
N TRP A 41 1.70 -3.23 15.93
CA TRP A 41 0.64 -4.11 15.45
C TRP A 41 1.03 -5.59 15.42
N LEU A 42 2.30 -5.89 15.14
CA LEU A 42 2.81 -7.26 15.19
C LEU A 42 2.83 -7.79 16.63
N ASP A 43 3.17 -6.95 17.60
CA ASP A 43 3.22 -7.30 19.02
C ASP A 43 1.82 -7.43 19.61
N TYR A 44 0.93 -6.48 19.32
CA TYR A 44 -0.47 -6.45 19.80
C TYR A 44 -1.22 -7.74 19.45
N ASN A 45 -0.97 -8.29 18.25
CA ASN A 45 -1.59 -9.52 17.77
C ASN A 45 -0.58 -10.68 17.68
N SER A 46 0.44 -10.72 18.54
CA SER A 46 1.51 -11.71 18.52
C SER A 46 1.01 -13.16 18.64
N CYS A 47 -0.02 -13.41 19.44
CA CYS A 47 -0.62 -14.73 19.62
C CYS A 47 -1.47 -15.23 18.43
N SER A 48 -1.77 -14.36 17.45
CA SER A 48 -2.56 -14.72 16.27
C SER A 48 -1.69 -15.36 15.18
N THR A 49 -2.18 -16.43 14.56
CA THR A 49 -1.56 -17.06 13.38
C THR A 49 -1.87 -16.34 12.06
N GLN A 50 -2.70 -15.30 12.09
CA GLN A 50 -3.09 -14.56 10.89
C GLN A 50 -1.90 -13.78 10.30
N LYS A 51 -1.67 -13.90 8.99
CA LYS A 51 -0.57 -13.20 8.31
C LYS A 51 -0.77 -11.68 8.26
N ARG A 52 -2.01 -11.24 7.99
CA ARG A 52 -2.39 -9.82 7.91
C ARG A 52 -2.90 -9.36 9.27
N LYS A 53 -2.25 -8.35 9.85
CA LYS A 53 -2.50 -7.89 11.23
C LYS A 53 -2.58 -6.37 11.37
N ILE A 54 -2.21 -5.62 10.32
CA ILE A 54 -2.05 -4.17 10.38
C ILE A 54 -3.28 -3.50 9.75
N PRO A 55 -4.18 -2.90 10.54
CA PRO A 55 -5.37 -2.27 10.01
C PRO A 55 -5.06 -0.86 9.51
N ILE A 56 -5.65 -0.51 8.37
CA ILE A 56 -5.84 0.87 7.92
C ILE A 56 -7.35 1.11 7.86
N PRO A 57 -7.90 1.94 8.78
CA PRO A 57 -9.32 2.25 8.79
C PRO A 57 -9.67 3.08 7.55
N THR A 58 -10.86 2.85 7.01
CA THR A 58 -11.42 3.69 5.95
C THR A 58 -12.47 4.63 6.52
N SER A 59 -12.91 5.62 5.74
CA SER A 59 -14.04 6.47 6.12
C SER A 59 -15.39 5.74 6.11
N HIS A 60 -15.44 4.51 5.59
CA HIS A 60 -16.65 3.69 5.61
C HIS A 60 -16.63 2.81 6.86
N GLU A 61 -17.63 2.97 7.73
CA GLU A 61 -17.67 2.39 9.08
C GLU A 61 -17.53 0.85 9.09
N ASN A 62 -17.99 0.19 8.02
CA ASN A 62 -17.97 -1.26 7.88
C ASN A 62 -16.82 -1.77 6.98
N LEU A 63 -15.79 -0.95 6.71
CA LEU A 63 -14.67 -1.34 5.87
C LEU A 63 -13.32 -0.96 6.52
N ILE A 64 -12.53 -1.97 6.81
CA ILE A 64 -11.14 -1.85 7.26
C ILE A 64 -10.27 -2.64 6.29
N LEU A 65 -9.16 -2.04 5.88
CA LEU A 65 -8.16 -2.71 5.08
C LEU A 65 -7.14 -3.33 6.03
N ILE A 66 -6.85 -4.62 5.90
CA ILE A 66 -5.87 -5.31 6.75
C ILE A 66 -4.70 -5.75 5.88
N PHE A 67 -3.49 -5.39 6.31
CA PHE A 67 -2.25 -5.65 5.60
C PHE A 67 -1.29 -6.48 6.46
N ASP A 68 -0.36 -7.15 5.80
CA ASP A 68 0.85 -7.68 6.44
C ASP A 68 2.02 -6.67 6.41
N MET A 69 3.11 -6.98 7.10
CA MET A 69 4.29 -6.10 7.15
C MET A 69 4.89 -5.83 5.76
N HIS A 70 4.92 -6.84 4.88
CA HIS A 70 5.49 -6.67 3.55
C HIS A 70 4.60 -5.76 2.71
N GLU A 71 3.29 -5.92 2.81
CA GLU A 71 2.29 -5.08 2.16
C GLU A 71 2.39 -3.61 2.58
N ILE A 72 2.61 -3.33 3.87
CA ILE A 72 2.82 -1.95 4.33
C ILE A 72 4.11 -1.34 3.75
N LYS A 73 5.21 -2.10 3.70
CA LYS A 73 6.48 -1.64 3.12
C LYS A 73 6.37 -1.39 1.61
N GLU A 74 5.68 -2.27 0.88
CA GLU A 74 5.40 -2.09 -0.54
C GLU A 74 4.53 -0.84 -0.77
N LEU A 75 3.50 -0.64 0.06
CA LEU A 75 2.65 0.54 -0.01
C LEU A 75 3.44 1.82 0.28
N GLN A 76 4.31 1.82 1.30
CA GLN A 76 5.22 2.93 1.59
C GLN A 76 6.16 3.24 0.42
N THR A 77 6.68 2.21 -0.24
CA THR A 77 7.52 2.35 -1.43
C THR A 77 6.74 2.95 -2.61
N LEU A 78 5.54 2.42 -2.90
CA LEU A 78 4.65 2.93 -3.96
C LEU A 78 4.26 4.40 -3.72
N LEU A 79 4.11 4.79 -2.45
CA LEU A 79 3.79 6.16 -2.04
C LEU A 79 5.03 7.06 -1.94
N GLU A 80 6.22 6.56 -2.29
CA GLU A 80 7.49 7.29 -2.27
C GLU A 80 7.84 7.84 -0.86
N ILE A 81 7.43 7.14 0.19
CA ILE A 81 7.68 7.52 1.58
C ILE A 81 9.11 7.15 1.99
N ASP A 82 9.55 5.94 1.65
CA ASP A 82 10.89 5.46 1.95
C ASP A 82 11.73 5.37 0.66
N GLN A 83 12.42 6.47 0.35
CA GLN A 83 13.24 6.61 -0.86
C GLN A 83 14.61 5.91 -0.74
N LYS A 84 14.91 5.26 0.39
CA LYS A 84 16.20 4.59 0.61
C LYS A 84 16.41 3.33 -0.25
N ASN A 85 15.35 2.82 -0.89
CA ASN A 85 15.35 1.56 -1.65
C ASN A 85 14.97 1.72 -3.14
N LEU A 86 15.20 2.88 -3.75
CA LEU A 86 14.76 3.17 -5.14
C LEU A 86 15.40 2.26 -6.21
N ILE A 87 16.41 1.46 -5.87
CA ILE A 87 17.01 0.45 -6.78
C ILE A 87 16.75 -0.94 -6.19
N LYS A 88 15.51 -1.41 -6.21
CA LYS A 88 15.20 -2.82 -5.98
C LYS A 88 15.40 -3.58 -7.30
N ILE A 89 16.40 -4.44 -7.37
CA ILE A 89 16.54 -5.40 -8.46
C ILE A 89 15.41 -6.42 -8.32
N ILE A 90 14.53 -6.48 -9.33
CA ILE A 90 13.37 -7.38 -9.35
C ILE A 90 13.85 -8.73 -9.89
N SER A 91 13.51 -9.83 -9.21
CA SER A 91 13.81 -11.16 -9.73
C SER A 91 12.76 -11.59 -10.77
N PRO A 92 13.13 -12.43 -11.76
CA PRO A 92 12.16 -12.90 -12.77
C PRO A 92 10.91 -13.57 -12.18
N SER A 93 11.04 -14.19 -11.01
CA SER A 93 9.95 -14.81 -10.26
C SER A 93 8.95 -13.84 -9.61
N GLU A 94 9.27 -12.55 -9.54
CA GLU A 94 8.37 -11.50 -9.04
C GLU A 94 7.49 -10.91 -10.15
N ILE A 95 7.67 -11.34 -11.40
CA ILE A 95 6.94 -10.82 -12.56
C ILE A 95 5.84 -11.81 -12.97
N ASP A 96 4.59 -11.48 -12.66
CA ASP A 96 3.41 -12.19 -13.17
C ASP A 96 3.11 -11.74 -14.61
N VAL A 97 3.84 -12.30 -15.58
CA VAL A 97 3.50 -12.13 -17.00
C VAL A 97 2.56 -13.28 -17.39
N PRO A 98 1.35 -12.99 -17.92
CA PRO A 98 0.54 -14.03 -18.52
C PRO A 98 1.33 -14.64 -19.69
N LEU A 99 1.58 -15.95 -19.64
CA LEU A 99 2.13 -16.69 -20.77
C LEU A 99 1.10 -16.66 -21.89
N ILE A 100 1.28 -15.73 -22.83
CA ILE A 100 0.52 -15.73 -24.08
C ILE A 100 1.15 -16.81 -24.97
N LEU A 101 0.55 -18.00 -24.98
CA LEU A 101 0.86 -19.02 -25.97
C LEU A 101 0.10 -18.67 -27.25
N ASN A 102 0.85 -18.40 -28.32
CA ASN A 102 0.33 -18.26 -29.69
C ASN A 102 0.16 -19.64 -30.33
#